data_AF-A0A815BBK6-F1
#
_entry.id   AF-A0A815BBK6-F1
#
_cell.length_a   1.000
_cell.length_b   1.000
_cell.length_c   1.000
_cell.angle_alpha   90.00
_cell.angle_beta   90.00
_cell.angle_gamma   90.00
#
_symmetry.space_group_name_H-M   'P 1'
#
loop_
_entity.id
_entity.type
_entity.pdbx_description
1 polymer ?
#
loop_
_entity_poly.entity_id
_entity_poly.type
_entity_poly.pdbx_seq_one_letter_code
_entity_poly.pdbx_strand_id
1 'polypeptide(L)' 'LTKDESTAIYFYTMQTPYLKCLNSTLRSEKCNDIKPWFPYMKLLITAFDELPSTKATIWHRCGCGYGIMFISYPHPAMH' A
#
# COMPACT_ATOMS: atom_id res chain seq x y z
N LEU A 1 12.40 -6.51 -8.62
CA LEU A 1 11.80 -5.25 -9.13
C LEU A 1 12.02 -5.06 -10.62
N THR A 2 10.94 -5.14 -11.39
CA THR A 2 10.88 -4.74 -12.81
C THR A 2 10.74 -3.22 -12.95
N LYS A 3 10.86 -2.70 -14.20
CA LYS A 3 10.65 -1.28 -14.49
C LYS A 3 9.22 -0.83 -14.16
N ASP A 4 8.23 -1.67 -14.45
CA ASP A 4 6.83 -1.38 -14.21
C ASP A 4 6.49 -1.39 -12.71
N GLU A 5 7.05 -2.35 -11.96
CA GLU A 5 6.95 -2.41 -10.50
C GLU A 5 7.58 -1.19 -9.81
N SER A 6 8.80 -0.81 -10.24
CA SER A 6 9.49 0.38 -9.72
C SER A 6 8.71 1.65 -10.02
N THR A 7 8.12 1.73 -11.21
CA THR A 7 7.27 2.84 -11.64
C THR A 7 5.98 2.89 -10.82
N ALA A 8 5.38 1.74 -10.50
CA ALA A 8 4.20 1.65 -9.64
C ALA A 8 4.48 2.17 -8.22
N ILE A 9 5.61 1.78 -7.61
CA ILE A 9 6.04 2.31 -6.31
C ILE A 9 6.25 3.83 -6.39
N TYR A 10 6.93 4.30 -7.43
CA TYR A 10 7.16 5.74 -7.62
C TYR A 10 5.82 6.50 -7.69
N PHE A 11 4.87 6.04 -8.50
CA PHE A 11 3.55 6.66 -8.57
C PHE A 11 2.78 6.60 -7.24
N TYR A 12 2.96 5.56 -6.42
CA TYR A 12 2.38 5.43 -5.08
C TYR A 12 2.97 6.41 -4.05
N THR A 13 4.20 6.86 -4.25
CA THR A 13 4.84 7.83 -3.35
C THR A 13 4.61 9.28 -3.75
N MET A 14 4.28 9.51 -5.03
CA MET A 14 3.92 10.83 -5.52
C MET A 14 2.54 11.25 -4.98
N GLN A 15 2.41 12.49 -4.50
CA GLN A 15 1.11 13.06 -4.08
C GLN A 15 0.21 13.39 -5.28
N THR A 16 -0.20 12.36 -6.02
CA THR A 16 -1.06 12.51 -7.19
C THR A 16 -2.55 12.48 -6.81
N PRO A 17 -3.42 13.15 -7.58
CA PRO A 17 -4.88 13.00 -7.45
C PRO A 17 -5.34 11.54 -7.63
N TYR A 18 -4.60 10.76 -8.41
CA TYR A 18 -4.86 9.34 -8.68
C TYR A 18 -4.85 8.50 -7.40
N LEU A 19 -3.90 8.74 -6.49
CA LEU A 19 -3.87 8.03 -5.21
C LEU A 19 -5.02 8.41 -4.28
N LYS A 20 -5.48 9.67 -4.31
CA LYS A 20 -6.66 10.07 -3.54
C LYS A 20 -7.90 9.33 -4.05
N CYS A 21 -8.05 9.22 -5.37
CA CYS A 21 -9.12 8.46 -6.00
C CYS A 21 -9.04 6.99 -5.60
N LEU A 22 -7.86 6.37 -5.74
CA LEU A 22 -7.61 4.99 -5.35
C LEU A 22 -7.97 4.71 -3.88
N ASN A 23 -7.46 5.54 -2.96
CA ASN A 23 -7.72 5.41 -1.53
C ASN A 23 -9.20 5.60 -1.19
N SER A 24 -9.92 6.43 -1.95
CA SER A 24 -11.38 6.58 -1.81
C SER A 24 -12.11 5.33 -2.31
N THR A 25 -11.74 4.84 -3.50
CA THR A 25 -12.31 3.61 -4.09
C THR A 25 -12.10 2.40 -3.18
N LEU A 26 -10.92 2.26 -2.58
CA LEU A 26 -10.59 1.21 -1.61
C LEU A 26 -11.46 1.23 -0.35
N ARG A 27 -11.93 2.41 0.07
CA ARG A 27 -12.77 2.61 1.25
C ARG A 27 -14.26 2.59 0.93
N SER A 28 -14.62 2.52 -0.35
CA SER A 28 -16.00 2.43 -0.81
C SER A 28 -16.56 1.04 -0.53
N GLU A 29 -17.83 0.97 -0.12
CA GLU A 29 -18.57 -0.30 0.01
C GLU A 29 -18.87 -0.95 -1.36
N LYS A 30 -18.68 -0.20 -2.46
CA LYS A 30 -18.91 -0.69 -3.83
C LYS A 30 -17.72 -1.51 -4.32
N CYS A 31 -17.73 -2.81 -4.04
CA CYS A 31 -16.70 -3.77 -4.47
C CYS A 31 -16.49 -3.84 -6.00
N ASN A 32 -17.40 -3.31 -6.82
CA ASN A 32 -17.20 -3.26 -8.28
C ASN A 32 -16.29 -2.09 -8.70
N ASP A 33 -16.23 -1.01 -7.92
CA ASP A 33 -15.49 0.20 -8.27
C ASP A 33 -13.97 -0.02 -8.19
N ILE A 34 -13.53 -1.05 -7.46
CA ILE A 34 -12.11 -1.41 -7.33
C ILE A 34 -11.58 -2.24 -8.50
N LYS A 35 -12.44 -2.91 -9.27
CA LYS A 35 -12.03 -3.80 -10.37
C LYS A 35 -11.07 -3.16 -11.39
N PRO A 36 -11.29 -1.89 -11.83
CA PRO A 36 -10.36 -1.23 -12.75
C PRO A 36 -8.94 -1.07 -12.19
N TRP A 37 -8.79 -1.09 -10.86
CA TRP A 37 -7.51 -0.90 -10.18
C TRP A 37 -6.72 -2.19 -9.98
N PHE A 38 -7.32 -3.36 -10.20
CA PHE A 38 -6.67 -4.66 -9.97
C PHE A 38 -5.33 -4.84 -10.69
N PRO A 39 -5.15 -4.45 -11.98
CA PRO A 39 -3.86 -4.58 -12.64
C PRO A 39 -2.77 -3.76 -11.95
N TYR A 40 -3.10 -2.52 -11.57
CA TYR A 40 -2.18 -1.64 -10.83
C TYR A 40 -1.86 -2.19 -9.44
N MET A 41 -2.87 -2.68 -8.70
CA MET A 41 -2.65 -3.25 -7.37
C MET A 41 -1.81 -4.51 -7.41
N LYS A 42 -2.02 -5.37 -8.42
CA LYS A 42 -1.20 -6.55 -8.59
C LYS A 42 0.28 -6.17 -8.77
N LEU A 43 0.58 -5.21 -9.66
CA LEU A 43 1.94 -4.72 -9.85
C LEU A 43 2.52 -4.14 -8.55
N LEU A 44 1.74 -3.33 -7.83
CA LEU A 44 2.21 -2.68 -6.61
C LEU A 44 2.48 -3.69 -5.47
N ILE A 45 1.59 -4.68 -5.29
CA ILE A 45 1.76 -5.74 -4.28
C ILE A 45 2.98 -6.60 -4.64
N THR A 46 3.09 -7.04 -5.89
CA THR A 46 4.27 -7.80 -6.35
C THR A 46 5.56 -7.00 -6.16
N ALA A 47 5.54 -5.69 -6.42
CA ALA A 47 6.68 -4.82 -6.18
C ALA A 47 7.07 -4.75 -4.68
N PHE A 48 6.08 -4.72 -3.78
CA PHE A 48 6.31 -4.69 -2.33
C PHE A 48 6.80 -6.03 -1.78
N ASP A 49 6.33 -7.16 -2.31
CA ASP A 49 6.79 -8.50 -1.91
C ASP A 49 8.28 -8.71 -2.19
N GLU A 50 8.82 -8.04 -3.22
CA GLU A 50 10.24 -8.07 -3.58
C GLU A 50 11.14 -7.20 -2.68
N LEU A 51 10.55 -6.32 -1.86
CA LEU A 51 11.33 -5.43 -0.98
C LEU A 51 11.76 -6.15 0.30
N PRO A 52 12.98 -5.87 0.81
CA PRO A 52 13.42 -6.45 2.07
C PRO A 52 12.53 -5.95 3.22
N SER A 53 11.99 -6.89 4.00
CA SER A 53 11.28 -6.56 5.23
C SER A 53 12.23 -5.90 6.23
N THR A 54 11.85 -4.72 6.72
CA THR A 54 12.64 -3.96 7.71
C THR A 54 11.82 -3.81 8.99
N LYS A 55 12.39 -4.22 10.13
CA LYS A 55 11.80 -3.97 11.46
C LYS A 55 12.20 -2.58 11.92
N ALA A 56 11.31 -1.61 11.76
CA ALA A 56 11.52 -0.24 12.19
C ALA A 56 10.27 0.34 12.86
N THR A 57 10.46 1.23 13.83
CA THR A 57 9.36 2.02 14.40
C THR A 57 8.97 3.10 13.40
N ILE A 58 7.77 2.99 12.83
CA ILE A 58 7.22 3.97 11.88
C ILE A 58 6.17 4.83 12.59
N TRP A 59 6.20 6.13 12.31
CA TRP A 59 5.25 7.09 12.85
C TRP A 59 4.32 7.57 11.74
N HIS A 60 3.00 7.45 11.95
CA HIS A 60 2.00 8.00 11.05
C HIS A 60 1.03 8.88 11.82
N ARG A 61 0.82 10.12 11.35
CA ARG A 61 -0.14 11.04 11.98
C ARG A 61 -1.56 10.62 11.61
N CYS A 62 -2.31 10.10 12.57
CA CYS A 62 -3.75 9.88 12.42
C CYS A 62 -4.52 11.07 13.03
N GLY A 63 -5.65 11.45 12.42
CA GLY A 63 -6.52 12.52 12.95
C GLY A 63 -7.21 12.17 14.26
N CYS A 64 -7.17 10.91 14.67
CA CYS A 64 -7.80 10.36 15.87
C CYS A 64 -6.83 10.39 17.08
N GLY A 65 -6.24 11.54 17.42
CA GLY A 65 -5.31 11.66 18.57
C GLY A 65 -3.99 10.87 18.42
N TYR A 66 -3.07 11.07 19.38
CA TYR A 66 -1.73 10.46 19.39
C TYR A 66 -1.77 8.95 19.64
N GLY A 67 -2.13 8.17 18.63
CA GLY A 67 -2.02 6.70 18.64
C GLY A 67 -0.75 6.25 17.93
N ILE A 68 0.15 5.56 18.64
CA ILE A 68 1.25 4.81 18.02
C ILE A 68 0.62 3.56 17.39
N MET A 69 0.51 3.52 16.07
CA MET A 69 0.11 2.31 15.36
C MET A 69 1.35 1.45 15.13
N PHE A 70 1.59 0.47 16.01
CA PHE A 70 2.56 -0.59 15.74
C PHE A 70 2.03 -1.46 14.61
N ILE A 71 2.48 -1.23 13.37
CA ILE A 71 2.27 -2.18 12.28
C ILE A 71 3.31 -3.30 12.46
N SER A 72 3.02 -4.23 13.36
CA SER A 72 3.75 -5.49 13.43
C SER A 72 3.28 -6.33 12.24
N TYR A 73 4.10 -6.44 11.19
CA TYR A 73 3.89 -7.48 10.19
C TYR A 73 4.04 -8.84 10.90
N PRO A 74 2.99 -9.68 10.98
CA PRO A 74 3.15 -11.01 11.53
C PRO A 74 4.14 -11.76 10.63
N HIS A 75 5.17 -12.30 11.28
CA HIS A 75 6.11 -13.23 10.68
C HIS A 75 5.35 -14.36 9.97
N PRO A 76 5.69 -14.72 8.71
CA PRO A 76 5.16 -15.93 8.14
C PRO A 76 5.73 -17.10 8.95
N ALA A 77 4.88 -17.71 9.77
CA ALA A 77 5.15 -19.02 10.33
C ALA A 77 5.14 -20.02 9.15
N MET A 78 6.32 -20.45 8.72
CA MET A 78 6.49 -21.71 7.99
C MET A 78 7.82 -22.37 8.37
N HIS A 79 7.66 -23.56 8.96
CA HIS A 79 8.62 -24.63 9.27
C HIS A 79 9.62 -24.43 10.40
#